data_AF-A0A0A1T2V0-F1
#
_entry.id   AF-A0A0A1T2V0-F1
#
_cell.length_a   1.000
_cell.length_b   1.000
_cell.length_c   1.000
_cell.angle_alpha   90.00
_cell.angle_beta   90.00
_cell.angle_gamma   90.00
#
_symmetry.space_group_name_H-M   'P 1'
#
loop_
_entity.id
_entity.type
_entity.pdbx_description
1 polymer ?
#
loop_
_entity_poly.entity_id
_entity_poly.type
_entity_poly.pdbx_seq_one_letter_code
_entity_poly.pdbx_strand_id
1 'polypeptide(L)'
;MAQHMPTKFFRPAEWDRQSAVLMAWPAQANDAYEDSRDLKAATKDVSAIADAVALFQPVVIMVTPERLQDAQERFKHTKNASVVIISYYHKLDLWMRDMAPTFVVNDDSNSAQLYGVDYNFNGWGNKYPTGSNRSLADIILQGRYTPAIRSNLVGEGGSFEVDGEGTVILTESSVIIDNRNPGKGKAEIEQELQRTLGVEKIIWIPGRRGLEITDSHIDGLVRFVSPGKVLLSRPNNVDEGGVWVDVYHEAYDILSKTTDASGRRLQIVEVEEADLYALGVEKKLLKDIEAEVEDYPSLSYVNYLLVNDGVIFPQFGDRKADKAALKLIQSLYPNRDIEAVYISELPFLGGGIHCSTQEVPVPKD
;
A
#
# COMPACT_ATOMS: atom_id res chain seq x y z
N MET A 1 -40.86 0.36 -16.75
CA MET A 1 -39.41 0.69 -16.79
C MET A 1 -38.86 0.26 -15.44
N ALA A 2 -38.10 -0.83 -15.39
CA ALA A 2 -37.42 -1.20 -14.15
C ALA A 2 -36.41 -0.10 -13.84
N GLN A 3 -36.55 0.55 -12.68
CA GLN A 3 -35.53 1.46 -12.17
C GLN A 3 -34.26 0.62 -11.99
N HIS A 4 -33.26 0.85 -12.82
CA HIS A 4 -31.95 0.22 -12.67
C HIS A 4 -31.37 0.78 -11.37
N MET A 5 -31.43 0.02 -10.29
CA MET A 5 -30.77 0.43 -9.05
C MET A 5 -29.26 0.50 -9.33
N PRO A 6 -28.57 1.55 -8.87
CA PRO A 6 -27.13 1.67 -9.08
C PRO A 6 -26.43 0.45 -8.50
N THR A 7 -25.49 -0.13 -9.26
CA THR A 7 -24.65 -1.24 -8.79
C THR A 7 -23.93 -0.82 -7.52
N LYS A 8 -24.13 -1.58 -6.44
CA LYS A 8 -23.37 -1.40 -5.20
C LYS A 8 -22.06 -2.15 -5.32
N PHE A 9 -20.97 -1.49 -4.93
CA PHE A 9 -19.65 -2.10 -4.87
C PHE A 9 -19.23 -2.30 -3.43
N PHE A 10 -18.30 -3.21 -3.22
CA PHE A 10 -17.71 -3.48 -1.94
C PHE A 10 -16.23 -3.85 -2.13
N ARG A 11 -15.36 -3.28 -1.29
CA ARG A 11 -13.93 -3.57 -1.25
C ARG A 11 -13.67 -4.73 -0.27
N PRO A 12 -13.27 -5.92 -0.76
CA PRO A 12 -12.87 -7.03 0.12
C PRO A 12 -11.71 -6.64 1.01
N ALA A 13 -11.65 -7.23 2.21
CA ALA A 13 -10.49 -7.08 3.08
C ALA A 13 -9.26 -7.75 2.45
N GLU A 14 -8.06 -7.28 2.80
CA GLU A 14 -6.83 -7.86 2.24
C GLU A 14 -6.64 -9.33 2.64
N TRP A 15 -7.20 -9.78 3.78
CA TRP A 15 -7.15 -11.18 4.19
C TRP A 15 -8.11 -12.12 3.44
N ASP A 16 -9.05 -11.59 2.64
CA ASP A 16 -9.89 -12.43 1.79
C ASP A 16 -9.06 -13.13 0.70
N ARG A 17 -9.62 -14.16 0.07
CA ARG A 17 -8.89 -14.92 -0.97
C ARG A 17 -8.56 -14.04 -2.18
N GLN A 18 -7.34 -14.21 -2.66
CA GLN A 18 -6.77 -13.44 -3.77
C GLN A 18 -6.40 -14.37 -4.93
N SER A 19 -6.59 -13.87 -6.15
CA SER A 19 -6.24 -14.56 -7.39
C SER A 19 -4.79 -14.30 -7.81
N ALA A 20 -4.26 -13.12 -7.48
CA ALA A 20 -2.89 -12.72 -7.77
C ALA A 20 -2.47 -11.51 -6.92
N VAL A 21 -1.16 -11.24 -6.87
CA VAL A 21 -0.59 -9.93 -6.52
C VAL A 21 0.02 -9.30 -7.76
N LEU A 22 -0.19 -8.01 -7.95
CA LEU A 22 0.44 -7.19 -8.96
C LEU A 22 1.65 -6.48 -8.36
N MET A 23 2.76 -6.48 -9.08
CA MET A 23 3.99 -5.79 -8.72
C MET A 23 4.61 -5.16 -9.98
N ALA A 24 5.44 -4.13 -9.81
CA ALA A 24 6.18 -3.55 -10.92
C ALA A 24 7.65 -3.97 -10.89
N TRP A 25 8.22 -4.13 -12.08
CA TRP A 25 9.65 -4.13 -12.29
C TRP A 25 10.10 -2.68 -12.51
N PRO A 26 10.93 -2.10 -11.62
CA PRO A 26 11.32 -0.69 -11.66
C PRO A 26 11.78 -0.22 -13.04
N ALA A 27 11.24 0.85 -13.63
CA ALA A 27 11.73 1.31 -14.94
C ALA A 27 13.09 2.00 -14.83
N GLN A 28 13.94 1.84 -15.85
CA GLN A 28 15.22 2.55 -15.92
C GLN A 28 15.03 4.07 -16.10
N ALA A 29 13.92 4.49 -16.71
CA ALA A 29 13.63 5.89 -17.00
C ALA A 29 12.93 6.63 -15.85
N ASN A 30 12.70 5.98 -14.70
CA ASN A 30 12.06 6.60 -13.55
C ASN A 30 13.08 7.45 -12.77
N ASP A 31 12.69 8.68 -12.44
CA ASP A 31 13.55 9.67 -11.79
C ASP A 31 13.84 9.34 -10.31
N ALA A 32 13.12 8.39 -9.71
CA ALA A 32 13.37 7.92 -8.34
C ALA A 32 14.69 7.14 -8.20
N TYR A 33 15.30 6.73 -9.31
CA TYR A 33 16.59 6.02 -9.30
C TYR A 33 17.66 6.97 -9.86
N GLU A 34 18.40 7.64 -8.98
CA GLU A 34 19.43 8.61 -9.38
C GLU A 34 20.55 7.96 -10.18
N ASP A 35 20.92 6.73 -9.79
CA ASP A 35 21.89 5.94 -10.52
C ASP A 35 21.54 4.43 -10.64
N SER A 36 22.39 3.72 -11.40
CA SER A 36 22.21 2.29 -11.68
C SER A 36 22.26 1.37 -10.44
N ARG A 37 22.84 1.85 -9.33
CA ARG A 37 22.93 1.13 -8.06
C ARG A 37 21.59 1.13 -7.36
N ASP A 38 20.91 2.28 -7.30
CA ASP A 38 19.59 2.42 -6.67
C ASP A 38 18.58 1.55 -7.43
N LEU A 39 18.59 1.62 -8.76
CA LEU A 39 17.77 0.74 -9.61
C LEU A 39 18.03 -0.74 -9.34
N LYS A 40 19.30 -1.13 -9.17
CA LYS A 40 19.69 -2.52 -8.90
C LYS A 40 19.28 -2.96 -7.49
N ALA A 41 19.39 -2.09 -6.50
CA ALA A 41 19.00 -2.35 -5.13
C ALA A 41 17.47 -2.47 -5.00
N ALA A 42 16.71 -1.57 -5.60
CA ALA A 42 15.25 -1.64 -5.69
C ALA A 42 14.80 -2.91 -6.41
N THR A 43 15.47 -3.25 -7.53
CA THR A 43 15.22 -4.49 -8.27
C THR A 43 15.46 -5.74 -7.40
N LYS A 44 16.46 -5.73 -6.53
CA LYS A 44 16.77 -6.85 -5.62
C LYS A 44 15.66 -7.03 -4.58
N ASP A 45 15.19 -5.95 -3.97
CA ASP A 45 14.11 -6.00 -2.99
C ASP A 45 12.79 -6.43 -3.63
N VAL A 46 12.41 -5.84 -4.78
CA VAL A 46 11.24 -6.26 -5.57
C VAL A 46 11.33 -7.74 -5.92
N SER A 47 12.51 -8.24 -6.30
CA SER A 47 12.72 -9.65 -6.58
C SER A 47 12.47 -10.54 -5.36
N ALA A 48 12.95 -10.13 -4.18
CA ALA A 48 12.79 -10.89 -2.95
C ALA A 48 11.32 -10.94 -2.52
N ILE A 49 10.61 -9.82 -2.63
CA ILE A 49 9.16 -9.74 -2.36
C ILE A 49 8.39 -10.63 -3.34
N ALA A 50 8.69 -10.56 -4.64
CA ALA A 50 8.03 -11.37 -5.67
C ALA A 50 8.23 -12.87 -5.45
N ASP A 51 9.45 -13.30 -5.10
CA ASP A 51 9.74 -14.69 -4.75
C ASP A 51 8.94 -15.13 -3.52
N ALA A 52 8.83 -14.26 -2.50
CA ALA A 52 8.07 -14.52 -1.29
C ALA A 52 6.56 -14.65 -1.56
N VAL A 53 5.97 -13.74 -2.35
CA VAL A 53 4.57 -13.84 -2.78
C VAL A 53 4.31 -15.13 -3.56
N ALA A 54 5.23 -15.50 -4.45
CA ALA A 54 5.11 -16.68 -5.32
C ALA A 54 5.00 -18.01 -4.57
N LEU A 55 5.42 -18.06 -3.30
CA LEU A 55 5.23 -19.22 -2.41
C LEU A 55 3.75 -19.48 -2.11
N PHE A 56 2.91 -18.44 -2.12
CA PHE A 56 1.52 -18.49 -1.65
C PHE A 56 0.50 -18.37 -2.78
N GLN A 57 0.80 -17.58 -3.81
CA GLN A 57 -0.16 -17.28 -4.88
C GLN A 57 0.52 -16.74 -6.14
N PRO A 58 -0.19 -16.62 -7.27
CA PRO A 58 0.34 -15.96 -8.46
C PRO A 58 0.83 -14.53 -8.21
N VAL A 59 1.99 -14.20 -8.76
CA VAL A 59 2.53 -12.84 -8.85
C VAL A 59 2.65 -12.41 -10.31
N VAL A 60 2.16 -11.22 -10.63
CA VAL A 60 2.20 -10.63 -11.97
C VAL A 60 3.12 -9.42 -11.93
N ILE A 61 4.27 -9.53 -12.59
CA ILE A 61 5.30 -8.52 -12.69
C ILE A 61 5.06 -7.69 -13.95
N MET A 62 4.68 -6.42 -13.76
CA MET A 62 4.51 -5.47 -14.85
C MET A 62 5.85 -4.82 -15.18
N VAL A 63 6.21 -4.77 -16.46
CA VAL A 63 7.52 -4.30 -16.88
C VAL A 63 7.43 -3.45 -18.13
N THR A 64 8.28 -2.44 -18.22
CA THR A 64 8.43 -1.64 -19.43
C THR A 64 9.18 -2.43 -20.52
N PRO A 65 8.96 -2.15 -21.82
CA PRO A 65 9.59 -2.91 -22.90
C PRO A 65 11.12 -3.02 -22.81
N GLU A 66 11.80 -1.97 -22.35
CA GLU A 66 13.26 -1.91 -22.25
C GLU A 66 13.84 -2.86 -21.18
N ARG A 67 13.07 -3.21 -20.15
CA ARG A 67 13.50 -4.14 -19.10
C ARG A 67 12.84 -5.53 -19.19
N LEU A 68 12.09 -5.81 -20.25
CA LEU A 68 11.37 -7.08 -20.40
C LEU A 68 12.28 -8.30 -20.30
N GLN A 69 13.39 -8.30 -21.05
CA GLN A 69 14.30 -9.46 -21.10
C GLN A 69 14.93 -9.71 -19.73
N ASP A 70 15.29 -8.64 -19.00
CA ASP A 70 15.84 -8.69 -17.66
C ASP A 70 14.85 -9.31 -16.66
N ALA A 71 13.59 -8.86 -16.65
CA ALA A 71 12.54 -9.45 -15.82
C ALA A 71 12.25 -10.92 -16.17
N GLN A 72 12.17 -11.25 -17.47
CA GLN A 72 11.93 -12.63 -17.91
C GLN A 72 13.06 -13.57 -17.47
N GLU A 73 14.31 -13.15 -17.62
CA GLU A 73 15.46 -13.93 -17.18
C GLU A 73 15.50 -14.10 -15.66
N ARG A 74 15.13 -13.07 -14.88
CA ARG A 74 15.04 -13.15 -13.42
C ARG A 74 13.98 -14.15 -12.94
N PHE A 75 12.81 -14.17 -13.57
CA PHE A 75 11.67 -14.94 -13.09
C PHE A 75 11.43 -16.26 -13.82
N LYS A 76 12.24 -16.64 -14.82
CA LYS A 76 12.07 -17.89 -15.60
C LYS A 76 11.96 -19.19 -14.79
N HIS A 77 12.48 -19.21 -13.57
CA HIS A 77 12.44 -20.36 -12.66
C HIS A 77 11.59 -20.13 -11.41
N THR A 78 11.00 -18.95 -11.27
CA THR A 78 10.10 -18.63 -10.15
C THR A 78 8.72 -19.17 -10.48
N LYS A 79 8.30 -20.21 -9.76
CA LYS A 79 6.94 -20.77 -9.92
C LYS A 79 5.92 -19.69 -9.59
N ASN A 80 4.74 -19.72 -10.20
CA ASN A 80 3.67 -18.74 -9.98
C ASN A 80 4.00 -17.28 -10.34
N ALA A 81 5.18 -16.98 -10.92
CA ALA A 81 5.49 -15.65 -11.44
C ALA A 81 5.16 -15.54 -12.94
N SER A 82 4.64 -14.39 -13.34
CA SER A 82 4.39 -14.05 -14.74
C SER A 82 4.86 -12.63 -15.03
N VAL A 83 5.34 -12.37 -16.25
CA VAL A 83 5.84 -11.05 -16.66
C VAL A 83 4.94 -10.50 -17.77
N VAL A 84 4.44 -9.28 -17.57
CA VAL A 84 3.51 -8.59 -18.49
C VAL A 84 4.07 -7.24 -18.89
N ILE A 85 4.10 -6.97 -20.19
CA ILE A 85 4.62 -5.71 -20.74
C ILE A 85 3.59 -4.59 -20.61
N ILE A 86 4.03 -3.40 -20.21
CA ILE A 86 3.24 -2.15 -20.26
C ILE A 86 3.88 -1.11 -21.20
N SER A 87 3.49 -1.13 -22.47
CA SER A 87 4.17 -0.35 -23.52
C SER A 87 3.99 1.17 -23.48
N TYR A 88 3.03 1.68 -22.71
CA TYR A 88 2.61 3.10 -22.73
C TYR A 88 2.88 3.84 -21.42
N TYR A 89 3.69 3.27 -20.53
CA TYR A 89 3.99 3.84 -19.22
C TYR A 89 5.50 3.80 -18.96
N HIS A 90 6.24 4.76 -19.53
CA HIS A 90 7.70 4.71 -19.60
C HIS A 90 8.40 4.90 -18.25
N LYS A 91 7.85 5.75 -17.38
CA LYS A 91 8.36 5.99 -16.02
C LYS A 91 7.66 5.10 -15.01
N LEU A 92 7.52 3.80 -15.31
CA LEU A 92 6.88 2.86 -14.39
C LEU A 92 7.60 2.88 -13.05
N ASP A 93 6.87 3.25 -12.01
CA ASP A 93 7.31 3.11 -10.64
C ASP A 93 6.93 1.75 -10.07
N LEU A 94 7.57 1.40 -8.95
CA LEU A 94 7.35 0.13 -8.27
C LEU A 94 6.11 0.14 -7.36
N TRP A 95 5.55 1.31 -7.07
CA TRP A 95 4.50 1.53 -6.07
C TRP A 95 3.10 1.13 -6.56
N MET A 96 2.91 -0.17 -6.83
CA MET A 96 1.65 -0.71 -7.37
C MET A 96 0.45 -0.47 -6.48
N ARG A 97 0.63 -0.39 -5.16
CA ARG A 97 -0.45 -0.06 -4.22
C ARG A 97 -1.15 1.25 -4.57
N ASP A 98 -0.39 2.21 -5.07
CA ASP A 98 -0.86 3.57 -5.32
C ASP A 98 -1.28 3.78 -6.77
N MET A 99 -0.59 3.12 -7.70
CA MET A 99 -0.74 3.35 -9.14
C MET A 99 -1.69 2.38 -9.82
N ALA A 100 -1.82 1.16 -9.29
CA ALA A 100 -2.70 0.14 -9.85
C ALA A 100 -4.16 0.38 -9.42
N PRO A 101 -5.14 -0.31 -10.04
CA PRO A 101 -6.53 -0.18 -9.63
C PRO A 101 -6.73 -0.69 -8.21
N THR A 102 -7.55 0.02 -7.44
CA THR A 102 -8.12 -0.56 -6.22
C THR A 102 -9.26 -1.48 -6.62
N PHE A 103 -9.08 -2.79 -6.44
CA PHE A 103 -10.07 -3.78 -6.88
C PHE A 103 -11.25 -3.88 -5.93
N VAL A 104 -12.46 -3.95 -6.48
CA VAL A 104 -13.71 -4.11 -5.76
C VAL A 104 -14.58 -5.17 -6.43
N VAL A 105 -15.59 -5.64 -5.73
CA VAL A 105 -16.58 -6.58 -6.27
C VAL A 105 -17.95 -5.91 -6.27
N ASN A 106 -18.81 -6.23 -7.24
CA ASN A 106 -20.20 -5.84 -7.17
C ASN A 106 -20.95 -6.73 -6.15
N ASP A 107 -21.92 -6.11 -5.48
CA ASP A 107 -22.88 -6.77 -4.60
C ASP A 107 -24.11 -7.19 -5.44
N ASP A 108 -23.91 -8.13 -6.37
CA ASP A 108 -25.01 -8.76 -7.14
C ASP A 108 -25.15 -10.23 -6.76
N SER A 109 -26.28 -10.54 -6.13
CA SER A 109 -26.69 -11.89 -5.69
C SER A 109 -26.65 -12.99 -6.76
N ASN A 110 -26.56 -12.64 -8.06
CA ASN A 110 -26.56 -13.63 -9.14
C ASN A 110 -25.20 -13.84 -9.82
N SER A 111 -24.24 -12.92 -9.66
CA SER A 111 -22.86 -13.10 -10.14
C SER A 111 -21.95 -12.00 -9.59
N ALA A 112 -21.14 -12.32 -8.58
CA ALA A 112 -20.06 -11.45 -8.17
C ALA A 112 -19.00 -11.37 -9.29
N GLN A 113 -18.63 -10.15 -9.64
CA GLN A 113 -17.70 -9.78 -10.70
C GLN A 113 -16.68 -8.81 -10.13
N LEU A 114 -15.43 -8.98 -10.57
CA LEU A 114 -14.33 -8.08 -10.26
C LEU A 114 -14.42 -6.79 -11.07
N TYR A 115 -14.24 -5.66 -10.40
CA TYR A 115 -14.09 -4.32 -10.96
C TYR A 115 -12.79 -3.71 -10.42
N GLY A 116 -12.28 -2.66 -11.08
CA GLY A 116 -11.20 -1.86 -10.52
C GLY A 116 -11.52 -0.37 -10.54
N VAL A 117 -11.25 0.29 -9.43
CA VAL A 117 -11.37 1.74 -9.29
C VAL A 117 -10.07 2.40 -9.72
N ASP A 118 -10.19 3.36 -10.63
CA ASP A 118 -9.10 4.26 -10.99
C ASP A 118 -9.29 5.58 -10.24
N TYR A 119 -8.39 5.83 -9.28
CA TYR A 119 -8.33 7.05 -8.47
C TYR A 119 -7.43 8.14 -9.08
N ASN A 120 -7.18 8.11 -10.40
CA ASN A 120 -6.50 9.18 -11.11
C ASN A 120 -5.11 9.55 -10.51
N PHE A 121 -4.30 8.53 -10.15
CA PHE A 121 -2.97 8.71 -9.58
C PHE A 121 -2.15 9.78 -10.31
N ASN A 122 -1.60 10.74 -9.55
CA ASN A 122 -0.88 11.90 -10.09
C ASN A 122 0.58 12.01 -9.62
N GLY A 123 1.15 10.97 -9.00
CA GLY A 123 2.52 11.04 -8.48
C GLY A 123 2.62 11.76 -7.15
N TRP A 124 1.77 11.38 -6.20
CA TRP A 124 1.65 11.96 -4.87
C TRP A 124 1.60 13.49 -4.84
N GLY A 125 0.65 14.06 -5.57
CA GLY A 125 0.49 15.51 -5.66
C GLY A 125 1.46 16.17 -6.64
N ASN A 126 1.84 15.43 -7.70
CA ASN A 126 2.86 15.81 -8.69
C ASN A 126 4.27 16.00 -8.11
N LYS A 127 4.58 15.40 -6.95
CA LYS A 127 5.97 15.30 -6.45
C LYS A 127 6.81 14.46 -7.43
N TYR A 128 6.23 13.38 -7.95
CA TYR A 128 6.82 12.53 -8.98
C TYR A 128 5.84 12.35 -10.16
N PRO A 129 5.74 13.34 -11.06
CA PRO A 129 4.77 13.29 -12.14
C PRO A 129 4.92 12.03 -13.00
N THR A 130 3.80 11.36 -13.28
CA THR A 130 3.78 10.07 -14.00
C THR A 130 4.36 10.13 -15.42
N GLY A 131 4.38 11.32 -16.03
CA GLY A 131 4.82 11.52 -17.41
C GLY A 131 3.96 10.79 -18.45
N SER A 132 2.80 10.26 -18.04
CA SER A 132 1.90 9.49 -18.88
C SER A 132 0.56 10.20 -19.04
N ASN A 133 0.02 10.20 -20.26
CA ASN A 133 -1.33 10.69 -20.55
C ASN A 133 -2.42 9.67 -20.19
N ARG A 134 -2.04 8.50 -19.68
CA ARG A 134 -2.92 7.39 -19.36
C ARG A 134 -2.58 6.82 -17.99
N SER A 135 -3.59 6.63 -17.15
CA SER A 135 -3.40 6.01 -15.83
C SER A 135 -2.93 4.57 -15.97
N LEU A 136 -2.05 4.14 -15.07
CA LEU A 136 -1.62 2.74 -15.02
C LEU A 136 -2.81 1.83 -14.71
N ALA A 137 -3.71 2.26 -13.82
CA ALA A 137 -4.97 1.59 -13.54
C ALA A 137 -5.78 1.28 -14.81
N ASP A 138 -5.97 2.25 -15.72
CA ASP A 138 -6.68 1.99 -16.98
C ASP A 138 -5.98 0.97 -17.87
N ILE A 139 -4.65 1.04 -17.98
CA ILE A 139 -3.85 0.09 -18.77
C ILE A 139 -4.05 -1.34 -18.24
N ILE A 140 -3.96 -1.50 -16.92
CA ILE A 140 -4.13 -2.79 -16.23
C ILE A 140 -5.54 -3.35 -16.46
N LEU A 141 -6.57 -2.53 -16.24
CA LEU A 141 -7.96 -2.96 -16.34
C LEU A 141 -8.32 -3.40 -17.76
N GLN A 142 -7.88 -2.66 -18.78
CA GLN A 142 -8.07 -3.06 -20.16
C GLN A 142 -7.31 -4.35 -20.50
N GLY A 143 -6.06 -4.50 -20.07
CA GLY A 143 -5.28 -5.72 -20.29
C GLY A 143 -5.87 -6.96 -19.62
N ARG A 144 -6.63 -6.77 -18.52
CA ARG A 144 -7.29 -7.84 -17.76
C ARG A 144 -8.76 -8.04 -18.12
N TYR A 145 -9.31 -7.27 -19.07
CA TYR A 145 -10.75 -7.23 -19.37
C TYR A 145 -11.64 -7.00 -18.13
N THR A 146 -11.12 -6.27 -17.14
CA THR A 146 -11.82 -5.94 -15.90
C THR A 146 -12.50 -4.58 -16.06
N PRO A 147 -13.82 -4.44 -15.81
CA PRO A 147 -14.49 -3.16 -15.96
C PRO A 147 -13.95 -2.11 -14.97
N ALA A 148 -13.77 -0.89 -15.48
CA ALA A 148 -13.24 0.24 -14.71
C ALA A 148 -14.35 1.08 -14.08
N ILE A 149 -14.14 1.47 -12.83
CA ILE A 149 -14.90 2.51 -12.14
C ILE A 149 -14.01 3.74 -12.08
N ARG A 150 -14.43 4.83 -12.74
CA ARG A 150 -13.70 6.11 -12.65
C ARG A 150 -14.09 6.81 -11.38
N SER A 151 -13.10 7.17 -10.57
CA SER A 151 -13.32 8.07 -9.45
C SER A 151 -13.24 9.53 -9.90
N ASN A 152 -13.92 10.42 -9.17
CA ASN A 152 -13.72 11.86 -9.26
C ASN A 152 -12.65 12.39 -8.29
N LEU A 153 -12.00 11.50 -7.54
CA LEU A 153 -10.89 11.82 -6.64
C LEU A 153 -9.56 11.56 -7.33
N VAL A 154 -8.57 12.33 -6.92
CA VAL A 154 -7.17 11.91 -7.01
C VAL A 154 -6.83 11.20 -5.70
N GLY A 155 -6.29 9.99 -5.79
CA GLY A 155 -5.89 9.23 -4.61
C GLY A 155 -5.08 8.00 -4.96
N GLU A 156 -4.62 7.37 -3.89
CA GLU A 156 -3.71 6.24 -3.89
C GLU A 156 -4.32 5.10 -3.06
N GLY A 157 -4.13 3.83 -3.47
CA GLY A 157 -4.61 2.71 -2.68
C GLY A 157 -4.01 2.67 -1.27
N GLY A 158 -2.75 3.11 -1.08
CA GLY A 158 -2.09 3.18 0.23
C GLY A 158 -2.69 4.21 1.18
N SER A 159 -3.50 5.14 0.67
CA SER A 159 -4.27 6.08 1.49
C SER A 159 -5.52 5.47 2.13
N PHE A 160 -5.92 4.24 1.76
CA PHE A 160 -7.18 3.63 2.21
C PHE A 160 -6.95 2.25 2.84
N GLU A 161 -7.19 2.16 4.15
CA GLU A 161 -7.13 0.88 4.87
C GLU A 161 -8.54 0.42 5.24
N VAL A 162 -8.98 -0.72 4.68
CA VAL A 162 -10.36 -1.21 4.80
C VAL A 162 -10.46 -2.50 5.61
N ASP A 163 -11.54 -2.65 6.39
CA ASP A 163 -11.79 -3.86 7.18
C ASP A 163 -12.60 -4.94 6.43
N GLY A 164 -13.09 -4.63 5.23
CA GLY A 164 -14.01 -5.49 4.48
C GLY A 164 -15.38 -5.67 5.15
N GLU A 165 -15.77 -4.78 6.06
CA GLU A 165 -17.10 -4.78 6.70
C GLU A 165 -17.67 -3.37 6.80
N GLY A 166 -17.26 -2.49 5.87
CA GLY A 166 -17.80 -1.15 5.71
C GLY A 166 -17.01 -0.06 6.42
N THR A 167 -15.84 -0.33 6.97
CA THR A 167 -14.99 0.69 7.60
C THR A 167 -13.76 0.97 6.76
N VAL A 168 -13.40 2.25 6.64
CA VAL A 168 -12.10 2.69 6.13
C VAL A 168 -11.40 3.62 7.12
N ILE A 169 -10.09 3.46 7.27
CA ILE A 169 -9.21 4.40 7.95
C ILE A 169 -8.36 5.09 6.87
N LEU A 170 -8.18 6.39 7.00
CA LEU A 170 -7.35 7.21 6.12
C LEU A 170 -6.85 8.45 6.88
N THR A 171 -5.87 9.13 6.30
CA THR A 171 -5.42 10.43 6.81
C THR A 171 -6.06 11.60 6.07
N GLU A 172 -6.31 12.69 6.77
CA GLU A 172 -6.76 13.94 6.16
C GLU A 172 -5.66 14.52 5.27
N SER A 173 -4.41 14.43 5.72
CA SER A 173 -3.26 14.97 5.01
C SER A 173 -2.96 14.28 3.69
N SER A 174 -3.36 13.02 3.45
CA SER A 174 -3.11 12.37 2.15
C SER A 174 -4.27 12.53 1.17
N VAL A 175 -5.47 12.90 1.62
CA VAL A 175 -6.68 12.91 0.78
C VAL A 175 -7.32 14.29 0.66
N ILE A 176 -7.42 15.05 1.75
CA ILE A 176 -8.06 16.37 1.80
C ILE A 176 -7.01 17.46 1.69
N ILE A 177 -6.29 17.46 0.57
CA ILE A 177 -5.25 18.45 0.28
C ILE A 177 -5.34 18.91 -1.18
N ASP A 178 -4.99 20.17 -1.42
CA ASP A 178 -5.18 20.82 -2.73
C ASP A 178 -4.38 20.16 -3.87
N ASN A 179 -3.28 19.48 -3.57
CA ASN A 179 -2.50 18.78 -4.60
C ASN A 179 -3.12 17.41 -4.99
N ARG A 180 -4.14 16.95 -4.25
CA ARG A 180 -4.97 15.78 -4.60
C ARG A 180 -6.36 16.22 -5.02
N ASN A 181 -7.11 16.80 -4.10
CA ASN A 181 -8.55 17.00 -4.21
C ASN A 181 -8.92 18.47 -3.94
N PRO A 182 -8.50 19.42 -4.80
CA PRO A 182 -8.69 20.84 -4.56
C PRO A 182 -10.17 21.20 -4.41
N GLY A 183 -10.48 21.88 -3.31
CA GLY A 183 -11.83 22.35 -2.99
C GLY A 183 -12.82 21.28 -2.52
N LYS A 184 -12.44 20.00 -2.42
CA LYS A 184 -13.31 18.93 -1.93
C LYS A 184 -13.26 18.83 -0.40
N GLY A 185 -14.42 18.81 0.25
CA GLY A 185 -14.54 18.59 1.70
C GLY A 185 -14.75 17.12 2.08
N LYS A 186 -14.69 16.81 3.39
CA LYS A 186 -14.93 15.45 3.94
C LYS A 186 -16.17 14.78 3.35
N ALA A 187 -17.32 15.47 3.32
CA ALA A 187 -18.57 14.90 2.83
C ALA A 187 -18.50 14.42 1.37
N GLU A 188 -17.77 15.14 0.50
CA GLU A 188 -17.61 14.75 -0.90
C GLU A 188 -16.67 13.55 -1.04
N ILE A 189 -15.59 13.51 -0.24
CA ILE A 189 -14.70 12.35 -0.19
C ILE A 189 -15.44 11.12 0.31
N GLU A 190 -16.17 11.24 1.42
CA GLU A 190 -16.95 10.16 2.02
C GLU A 190 -17.99 9.61 1.05
N GLN A 191 -18.72 10.48 0.33
CA GLN A 191 -19.69 10.06 -0.68
C GLN A 191 -19.03 9.28 -1.81
N GLU A 192 -17.86 9.70 -2.26
CA GLU A 192 -17.16 8.96 -3.31
C GLU A 192 -16.65 7.61 -2.80
N LEU A 193 -16.02 7.55 -1.62
CA LEU A 193 -15.54 6.28 -1.04
C LEU A 193 -16.68 5.31 -0.77
N GLN A 194 -17.85 5.80 -0.33
CA GLN A 194 -19.09 5.00 -0.25
C GLN A 194 -19.46 4.41 -1.61
N ARG A 195 -19.39 5.20 -2.68
CA ARG A 195 -19.74 4.77 -4.04
C ARG A 195 -18.73 3.78 -4.61
N THR A 196 -17.44 3.99 -4.39
CA THR A 196 -16.36 3.22 -5.02
C THR A 196 -15.93 2.02 -4.20
N LEU A 197 -15.88 2.11 -2.87
CA LEU A 197 -15.41 1.06 -1.96
C LEU A 197 -16.54 0.37 -1.18
N GLY A 198 -17.76 0.95 -1.14
CA GLY A 198 -18.87 0.38 -0.38
C GLY A 198 -18.75 0.55 1.13
N VAL A 199 -17.89 1.46 1.59
CA VAL A 199 -17.69 1.74 3.01
C VAL A 199 -18.84 2.60 3.55
N GLU A 200 -19.20 2.42 4.81
CA GLU A 200 -20.25 3.17 5.50
C GLU A 200 -19.67 4.09 6.57
N LYS A 201 -18.51 3.72 7.14
CA LYS A 201 -17.84 4.48 8.17
C LYS A 201 -16.43 4.83 7.78
N ILE A 202 -16.09 6.09 8.00
CA ILE A 202 -14.78 6.65 7.73
C ILE A 202 -14.16 7.10 9.05
N ILE A 203 -12.94 6.64 9.33
CA ILE A 203 -12.14 7.04 10.49
C ILE A 203 -11.02 7.95 10.00
N TRP A 204 -11.13 9.24 10.33
CA TRP A 204 -10.19 10.28 9.92
C TRP A 204 -9.07 10.43 10.95
N ILE A 205 -7.82 10.22 10.51
CA ILE A 205 -6.62 10.58 11.26
C ILE A 205 -6.05 11.88 10.66
N PRO A 206 -5.57 12.87 11.45
CA PRO A 206 -5.07 14.12 10.86
C PRO A 206 -3.91 13.93 9.87
N GLY A 207 -2.90 13.12 10.25
CA GLY A 207 -1.67 12.96 9.47
C GLY A 207 -0.85 14.25 9.34
N ARG A 208 0.18 14.26 8.49
CA ARG A 208 1.06 15.41 8.22
C ARG A 208 1.40 15.51 6.74
N ARG A 209 1.33 16.74 6.22
CA ARG A 209 1.64 17.06 4.82
C ARG A 209 3.10 17.46 4.68
N GLY A 210 3.76 17.00 3.61
CA GLY A 210 5.07 17.48 3.19
C GLY A 210 6.25 17.04 4.06
N LEU A 211 6.06 16.04 4.94
CA LEU A 211 7.15 15.45 5.74
C LEU A 211 7.69 14.15 5.14
N GLU A 212 6.94 13.55 4.23
CA GLU A 212 7.40 12.50 3.32
C GLU A 212 6.55 12.56 2.04
N ILE A 213 6.89 11.70 1.08
CA ILE A 213 6.33 11.69 -0.27
C ILE A 213 4.81 11.54 -0.32
N THR A 214 4.20 10.75 0.57
CA THR A 214 2.79 10.36 0.50
C THR A 214 1.82 11.31 1.20
N ASP A 215 2.32 12.25 2.00
CA ASP A 215 1.53 13.11 2.88
C ASP A 215 0.79 12.30 3.98
N SER A 216 1.49 11.35 4.59
CA SER A 216 1.08 10.39 5.62
C SER A 216 0.06 9.36 5.15
N HIS A 217 0.41 8.49 4.21
CA HIS A 217 -0.42 7.32 3.91
C HIS A 217 -0.71 6.50 5.17
N ILE A 218 -1.94 6.00 5.25
CA ILE A 218 -2.40 5.24 6.41
C ILE A 218 -1.73 3.87 6.49
N ASP A 219 -1.32 3.27 5.37
CA ASP A 219 -0.70 1.95 5.32
C ASP A 219 0.73 1.89 5.90
N GLY A 220 1.35 3.04 6.15
CA GLY A 220 2.56 3.18 6.95
C GLY A 220 2.31 3.36 8.45
N LEU A 221 1.06 3.58 8.87
CA LEU A 221 0.69 3.90 10.25
C LEU A 221 -0.23 2.85 10.88
N VAL A 222 -1.28 2.42 10.20
CA VAL A 222 -2.32 1.53 10.75
C VAL A 222 -2.77 0.52 9.70
N ARG A 223 -2.89 -0.74 10.10
CA ARG A 223 -3.51 -1.81 9.30
C ARG A 223 -4.56 -2.56 10.09
N PHE A 224 -5.66 -2.97 9.45
CA PHE A 224 -6.58 -3.92 10.04
C PHE A 224 -5.94 -5.30 10.08
N VAL A 225 -6.01 -5.94 11.25
CA VAL A 225 -5.58 -7.33 11.44
C VAL A 225 -6.74 -8.28 11.21
N SER A 226 -7.92 -7.85 11.66
CA SER A 226 -9.21 -8.51 11.51
C SER A 226 -10.31 -7.46 11.76
N PRO A 227 -11.59 -7.74 11.49
CA PRO A 227 -12.67 -6.82 11.84
C PRO A 227 -12.61 -6.42 13.33
N GLY A 228 -12.67 -5.12 13.61
CA GLY A 228 -12.57 -4.57 14.97
C GLY A 228 -11.18 -4.59 15.62
N LYS A 229 -10.11 -4.96 14.91
CA LYS A 229 -8.74 -5.02 15.45
C LYS A 229 -7.71 -4.43 14.49
N VAL A 230 -6.86 -3.53 15.00
CA VAL A 230 -5.84 -2.84 14.21
C VAL A 230 -4.43 -3.05 14.78
N LEU A 231 -3.43 -3.05 13.91
CA LEU A 231 -2.02 -2.94 14.22
C LEU A 231 -1.58 -1.49 13.95
N LEU A 232 -1.04 -0.82 14.95
CA LEU A 232 -0.57 0.56 14.90
C LEU A 232 0.96 0.59 14.97
N SER A 233 1.57 1.31 14.03
CA SER A 233 2.99 1.63 14.04
C SER A 233 3.30 2.57 15.20
N ARG A 234 4.27 2.18 16.03
CA ARG A 234 4.73 2.95 17.18
C ARG A 234 6.18 3.38 16.94
N PRO A 235 6.48 4.69 16.89
CA PRO A 235 7.85 5.17 16.77
C PRO A 235 8.76 4.60 17.87
N ASN A 236 9.98 4.21 17.50
CA ASN A 236 10.98 3.68 18.44
C ASN A 236 11.46 4.71 19.48
N ASN A 237 11.25 6.00 19.20
CA ASN A 237 11.70 7.14 19.99
C ASN A 237 10.52 7.88 20.66
N VAL A 238 9.43 7.18 20.96
CA VAL A 238 8.19 7.76 21.53
C VAL A 238 8.42 8.61 22.79
N ASP A 239 9.45 8.33 23.59
CA ASP A 239 9.77 9.09 24.79
C ASP A 239 10.52 10.41 24.50
N GLU A 240 11.04 10.59 23.28
CA GLU A 240 11.80 11.77 22.83
C GLU A 240 10.91 12.85 22.20
N GLY A 241 9.69 12.48 21.80
CA GLY A 241 8.75 13.35 21.10
C GLY A 241 9.08 13.52 19.61
N GLY A 242 8.48 14.54 18.99
CA GLY A 242 8.63 14.82 17.57
C GLY A 242 7.36 14.56 16.78
N VAL A 243 7.37 14.98 15.53
CA VAL A 243 6.15 15.05 14.71
C VAL A 243 5.50 13.70 14.46
N TRP A 244 6.29 12.64 14.29
CA TRP A 244 5.77 11.27 14.12
C TRP A 244 5.24 10.66 15.42
N VAL A 245 5.79 11.07 16.57
CA VAL A 245 5.26 10.72 17.90
C VAL A 245 3.90 11.39 18.11
N ASP A 246 3.75 12.65 17.72
CA ASP A 246 2.46 13.36 17.77
C ASP A 246 1.41 12.66 16.89
N VAL A 247 1.77 12.28 15.65
CA VAL A 247 0.89 11.53 14.74
C VAL A 247 0.46 10.20 15.34
N TYR A 248 1.39 9.45 15.94
CA TYR A 248 1.09 8.20 16.63
C TYR A 248 0.10 8.41 17.79
N HIS A 249 0.32 9.42 18.64
CA HIS A 249 -0.58 9.72 19.76
C HIS A 249 -1.97 10.15 19.30
N GLU A 250 -2.07 11.01 18.29
CA GLU A 250 -3.34 11.41 17.67
C GLU A 250 -4.09 10.19 17.11
N ALA A 251 -3.39 9.31 16.38
CA ALA A 251 -3.97 8.09 15.84
C ALA A 251 -4.46 7.16 16.95
N TYR A 252 -3.65 6.89 17.96
CA TYR A 252 -4.03 6.06 19.11
C TYR A 252 -5.27 6.61 19.83
N ASP A 253 -5.30 7.92 20.07
CA ASP A 253 -6.42 8.59 20.74
C ASP A 253 -7.72 8.51 19.95
N ILE A 254 -7.67 8.66 18.63
CA ILE A 254 -8.84 8.55 17.77
C ILE A 254 -9.32 7.09 17.68
N LEU A 255 -8.41 6.16 17.41
CA LEU A 255 -8.72 4.74 17.25
C LEU A 255 -9.34 4.17 18.54
N SER A 256 -8.79 4.52 19.71
CA SER A 256 -9.25 4.00 21.01
C SER A 256 -10.65 4.50 21.40
N LYS A 257 -11.06 5.66 20.87
CA LYS A 257 -12.37 6.29 21.13
C LYS A 257 -13.41 5.99 20.06
N THR A 258 -13.00 5.41 18.93
CA THR A 258 -13.86 5.13 17.78
C THR A 258 -14.40 3.69 17.80
N THR A 259 -15.43 3.44 16.99
CA THR A 259 -15.93 2.10 16.67
C THR A 259 -15.86 1.88 15.16
N ASP A 260 -15.90 0.65 14.69
CA ASP A 260 -16.05 0.36 13.26
C ASP A 260 -17.52 0.51 12.79
N ALA A 261 -17.80 0.20 11.52
CA ALA A 261 -19.13 0.29 10.91
C ALA A 261 -20.14 -0.65 11.58
N SER A 262 -19.69 -1.80 12.09
CA SER A 262 -20.49 -2.75 12.85
C SER A 262 -20.66 -2.37 14.33
N GLY A 263 -20.10 -1.23 14.76
CA GLY A 263 -20.22 -0.72 16.13
C GLY A 263 -19.25 -1.36 17.13
N ARG A 264 -18.26 -2.14 16.70
CA ARG A 264 -17.25 -2.73 17.59
C ARG A 264 -16.22 -1.67 17.97
N ARG A 265 -15.82 -1.65 19.25
CA ARG A 265 -14.65 -0.88 19.71
C ARG A 265 -13.40 -1.47 19.07
N LEU A 266 -12.52 -0.62 18.56
CA LEU A 266 -11.27 -1.09 17.98
C LEU A 266 -10.32 -1.59 19.07
N GLN A 267 -9.86 -2.84 18.94
CA GLN A 267 -8.70 -3.33 19.69
C GLN A 267 -7.43 -2.86 18.99
N ILE A 268 -6.60 -2.10 19.68
CA ILE A 268 -5.30 -1.63 19.18
C ILE A 268 -4.20 -2.59 19.67
N VAL A 269 -3.39 -3.04 18.73
CA VAL A 269 -2.09 -3.69 19.00
C VAL A 269 -1.01 -2.78 18.43
N GLU A 270 0.09 -2.61 19.15
CA GLU A 270 1.19 -1.75 18.71
C GLU A 270 2.38 -2.58 18.25
N VAL A 271 3.09 -2.10 17.24
CA VAL A 271 4.39 -2.63 16.80
C VAL A 271 5.40 -1.50 16.79
N GLU A 272 6.50 -1.67 17.52
CA GLU A 272 7.62 -0.72 17.52
C GLU A 272 8.34 -0.76 16.18
N GLU A 273 8.57 0.41 15.58
CA GLU A 273 9.34 0.59 14.33
C GLU A 273 10.81 0.20 14.50
N ALA A 274 11.51 -0.11 13.40
CA ALA A 274 12.95 -0.35 13.46
C ALA A 274 13.72 0.93 13.80
N ASP A 275 14.83 0.79 14.51
CA ASP A 275 15.73 1.91 14.80
C ASP A 275 16.70 2.17 13.63
N LEU A 276 16.58 3.34 13.01
CA LEU A 276 17.48 3.83 11.96
C LEU A 276 18.96 3.71 12.35
N TYR A 277 19.31 4.01 13.61
CA TYR A 277 20.68 3.95 14.11
C TYR A 277 21.18 2.50 14.30
N ALA A 278 20.28 1.52 14.36
CA ALA A 278 20.61 0.10 14.44
C ALA A 278 20.90 -0.55 13.08
N LEU A 279 20.59 0.12 11.97
CA LEU A 279 20.74 -0.42 10.61
C LEU A 279 22.17 -0.33 10.06
N GLY A 280 23.05 0.43 10.71
CA GLY A 280 24.42 0.64 10.24
C GLY A 280 24.52 1.56 9.01
N VAL A 281 23.59 2.51 8.88
CA VAL A 281 23.55 3.51 7.80
C VAL A 281 24.80 4.38 7.80
N GLU A 282 25.20 4.85 6.61
CA GLU A 282 26.32 5.78 6.46
C GLU A 282 26.10 7.07 7.27
N LYS A 283 27.14 7.54 7.97
CA LYS A 283 27.09 8.75 8.81
C LYS A 283 26.67 10.01 8.05
N LYS A 284 26.93 10.08 6.75
CA LYS A 284 26.50 11.21 5.91
C LYS A 284 24.98 11.19 5.77
N LEU A 285 24.42 10.06 5.34
CA LEU A 285 22.97 9.91 5.17
C LEU A 285 22.22 10.14 6.49
N LEU A 286 22.72 9.61 7.62
CA LEU A 286 22.12 9.90 8.94
C LEU A 286 22.03 11.41 9.23
N LYS A 287 23.10 12.17 8.93
CA LYS A 287 23.09 13.63 9.12
C LYS A 287 22.16 14.34 8.16
N ASP A 288 22.07 13.86 6.92
CA ASP A 288 21.19 14.46 5.90
C ASP A 288 19.72 14.23 6.31
N ILE A 289 19.37 13.06 6.87
CA ILE A 289 18.05 12.77 7.46
C ILE A 289 17.77 13.65 8.70
N GLU A 290 18.72 13.73 9.65
CA GLU A 290 18.58 14.58 10.85
C GLU A 290 18.42 16.07 10.51
N ALA A 291 18.97 16.50 9.38
CA ALA A 291 18.89 17.87 8.87
C ALA A 291 17.69 18.11 7.94
N GLU A 292 16.79 17.13 7.77
CA GLU A 292 15.62 17.18 6.87
C GLU A 292 16.01 17.51 5.42
N VAL A 293 17.22 17.11 5.01
CA VAL A 293 17.68 17.16 3.61
C VAL A 293 17.18 15.93 2.85
N GLU A 294 17.15 14.79 3.53
CA GLU A 294 16.58 13.53 3.05
C GLU A 294 15.39 13.14 3.93
N ASP A 295 14.38 12.51 3.34
CA ASP A 295 13.22 12.01 4.09
C ASP A 295 13.62 10.88 5.05
N TYR A 296 12.89 10.76 6.17
CA TYR A 296 13.07 9.62 7.07
C TYR A 296 12.58 8.32 6.38
N PRO A 297 13.37 7.22 6.41
CA PRO A 297 12.99 6.00 5.71
C PRO A 297 11.76 5.32 6.33
N SER A 298 10.97 4.65 5.50
CA SER A 298 9.80 3.89 5.93
C SER A 298 10.19 2.60 6.65
N LEU A 299 10.45 2.70 7.95
CA LEU A 299 10.89 1.60 8.82
C LEU A 299 9.73 0.95 9.60
N SER A 300 8.51 1.07 9.08
CA SER A 300 7.31 0.54 9.71
C SER A 300 7.05 -0.92 9.37
N TYR A 301 6.90 -1.73 10.42
CA TYR A 301 6.49 -3.13 10.28
C TYR A 301 5.01 -3.30 9.92
N VAL A 302 4.18 -2.25 9.94
CA VAL A 302 2.80 -2.36 9.47
C VAL A 302 2.72 -2.41 7.94
N ASN A 303 3.79 -2.08 7.23
CA ASN A 303 3.86 -2.12 5.76
C ASN A 303 4.09 -3.54 5.20
N TYR A 304 3.44 -4.55 5.80
CA TYR A 304 3.42 -5.94 5.34
C TYR A 304 2.29 -6.20 4.33
N LEU A 305 2.37 -7.32 3.61
CA LEU A 305 1.31 -7.75 2.69
C LEU A 305 0.67 -9.05 3.19
N LEU A 306 -0.67 -9.09 3.25
CA LEU A 306 -1.39 -10.35 3.37
C LEU A 306 -1.52 -11.01 1.99
N VAL A 307 -1.17 -12.29 1.95
CA VAL A 307 -1.37 -13.20 0.81
C VAL A 307 -2.15 -14.40 1.30
N ASN A 308 -2.87 -15.11 0.44
CA ASN A 308 -3.76 -16.22 0.75
C ASN A 308 -3.53 -16.94 2.09
N ASP A 309 -2.52 -17.80 2.20
CA ASP A 309 -2.23 -18.59 3.41
C ASP A 309 -0.97 -18.09 4.15
N GLY A 310 -0.56 -16.84 3.89
CA GLY A 310 0.68 -16.27 4.40
C GLY A 310 0.66 -14.77 4.71
N VAL A 311 1.81 -14.28 5.19
CA VAL A 311 2.11 -12.85 5.39
C VAL A 311 3.52 -12.60 4.87
N ILE A 312 3.68 -11.64 3.96
CA ILE A 312 4.99 -11.18 3.51
C ILE A 312 5.41 -10.02 4.40
N PHE A 313 6.38 -10.26 5.27
CA PHE A 313 6.68 -9.40 6.41
C PHE A 313 8.06 -8.74 6.29
N PRO A 314 8.17 -7.41 6.47
CA PRO A 314 9.45 -6.73 6.29
C PRO A 314 10.44 -7.01 7.42
N GLN A 315 11.72 -7.05 7.06
CA GLN A 315 12.85 -6.92 7.98
C GLN A 315 13.77 -5.83 7.48
N PHE A 316 14.29 -5.03 8.40
CA PHE A 316 15.10 -3.85 8.06
C PHE A 316 16.57 -4.03 8.44
N GLY A 317 16.90 -4.96 9.32
CA GLY A 317 18.26 -5.23 9.80
C GLY A 317 18.49 -4.84 11.26
N ASP A 318 17.53 -4.17 11.89
CA ASP A 318 17.48 -4.05 13.35
C ASP A 318 17.09 -5.42 13.93
N ARG A 319 18.09 -6.20 14.30
CA ARG A 319 17.89 -7.57 14.80
C ARG A 319 16.97 -7.65 16.02
N LYS A 320 16.90 -6.61 16.86
CA LYS A 320 16.07 -6.61 18.06
C LYS A 320 14.62 -6.31 17.67
N ALA A 321 14.38 -5.23 16.94
CA ALA A 321 13.05 -4.86 16.48
C ALA A 321 12.48 -5.90 15.51
N ASP A 322 13.26 -6.36 14.51
CA ASP A 322 12.84 -7.37 13.53
C ASP A 322 12.35 -8.64 14.22
N LYS A 323 13.06 -9.10 15.26
CA LYS A 323 12.68 -10.28 16.03
C LYS A 323 11.43 -10.07 16.86
N ALA A 324 11.28 -8.89 17.48
CA ALA A 324 10.11 -8.55 18.28
C ALA A 324 8.85 -8.44 17.40
N ALA A 325 8.96 -7.73 16.28
CA ALA A 325 7.90 -7.52 15.32
C ALA A 325 7.49 -8.85 14.64
N LEU A 326 8.46 -9.70 14.27
CA LEU A 326 8.19 -11.04 13.73
C LEU A 326 7.42 -11.93 14.73
N LYS A 327 7.80 -11.89 16.02
CA LYS A 327 7.07 -12.65 17.04
C LYS A 327 5.64 -12.13 17.21
N LEU A 328 5.45 -10.82 17.14
CA LEU A 328 4.14 -10.20 17.24
C LEU A 328 3.25 -10.59 16.06
N ILE A 329 3.71 -10.44 14.83
CA ILE A 329 2.91 -10.73 13.62
C ILE A 329 2.51 -12.22 13.57
N GLN A 330 3.41 -13.13 13.98
CA GLN A 330 3.10 -14.56 14.14
C GLN A 330 1.94 -14.80 15.12
N SER A 331 1.88 -14.04 16.22
CA SER A 331 0.79 -14.15 17.19
C SER A 331 -0.54 -13.57 16.68
N LEU A 332 -0.48 -12.61 15.76
CA LEU A 332 -1.66 -12.00 15.15
C LEU A 332 -2.26 -12.90 14.06
N TYR A 333 -1.43 -13.68 13.37
CA TYR A 333 -1.84 -14.57 12.29
C TYR A 333 -1.41 -16.02 12.54
N PRO A 334 -1.94 -16.71 13.56
CA PRO A 334 -1.49 -18.06 13.94
C PRO A 334 -1.74 -19.15 12.89
N ASN A 335 -2.59 -18.86 11.90
CA ASN A 335 -2.96 -19.79 10.82
C ASN A 335 -2.35 -19.39 9.45
N ARG A 336 -1.38 -18.46 9.44
CA ARG A 336 -0.68 -18.03 8.23
C ARG A 336 0.81 -18.24 8.43
N ASP A 337 1.49 -18.72 7.39
CA ASP A 337 2.95 -18.75 7.40
C ASP A 337 3.51 -17.33 7.21
N ILE A 338 4.56 -16.98 7.94
CA ILE A 338 5.19 -15.67 7.82
C ILE A 338 6.47 -15.81 7.01
N GLU A 339 6.51 -15.20 5.83
CA GLU A 339 7.70 -15.11 4.99
C GLU A 339 8.35 -13.75 5.24
N ALA A 340 9.45 -13.76 6.00
CA ALA A 340 10.18 -12.55 6.34
C ALA A 340 11.12 -12.15 5.19
N VAL A 341 10.98 -10.93 4.69
CA VAL A 341 11.75 -10.40 3.57
C VAL A 341 12.57 -9.21 4.05
N TYR A 342 13.88 -9.36 3.95
CA TYR A 342 14.80 -8.24 4.17
C TYR A 342 14.73 -7.27 2.99
N ILE A 343 14.34 -6.03 3.27
CA ILE A 343 14.30 -4.92 2.31
C ILE A 343 15.25 -3.83 2.77
N SER A 344 16.22 -3.47 1.92
CA SER A 344 17.26 -2.49 2.24
C SER A 344 17.11 -1.18 1.51
N GLU A 345 16.43 -1.17 0.36
CA GLU A 345 16.33 -0.03 -0.53
C GLU A 345 14.95 0.62 -0.48
N LEU A 346 13.88 -0.17 -0.57
CA LEU A 346 12.50 0.35 -0.60
C LEU A 346 12.19 1.34 0.54
N PRO A 347 12.61 1.09 1.80
CA PRO A 347 12.39 2.04 2.90
C PRO A 347 12.93 3.44 2.62
N PHE A 348 14.10 3.52 1.97
CA PHE A 348 14.76 4.79 1.63
C PHE A 348 14.16 5.43 0.38
N LEU A 349 13.45 4.67 -0.46
CA LEU A 349 12.65 5.20 -1.56
C LEU A 349 11.25 5.66 -1.11
N GLY A 350 10.95 5.60 0.19
CA GLY A 350 9.72 6.14 0.78
C GLY A 350 8.60 5.13 1.02
N GLY A 351 8.86 3.81 0.95
CA GLY A 351 7.80 2.80 1.15
C GLY A 351 8.32 1.41 1.47
N GLY A 352 7.44 0.41 1.42
CA GLY A 352 7.79 -0.98 1.77
C GLY A 352 7.07 -2.04 0.94
N ILE A 353 6.85 -3.20 1.56
CA ILE A 353 6.25 -4.36 0.90
C ILE A 353 4.81 -4.05 0.49
N HIS A 354 4.03 -3.44 1.38
CA HIS A 354 2.64 -3.10 1.06
C HIS A 354 2.55 -2.06 -0.06
N CYS A 355 3.37 -1.01 -0.04
CA CYS A 355 3.34 0.04 -1.06
C CYS A 355 3.72 -0.50 -2.47
N SER A 356 4.58 -1.52 -2.53
CA SER A 356 5.05 -2.10 -3.79
C SER A 356 4.14 -3.18 -4.38
N THR A 357 3.01 -3.48 -3.73
CA THR A 357 2.13 -4.61 -4.08
C THR A 357 0.67 -4.19 -4.17
N GLN A 358 -0.09 -4.85 -5.06
CA GLN A 358 -1.54 -4.67 -5.15
C GLN A 358 -2.21 -6.03 -5.32
N GLU A 359 -3.02 -6.43 -4.35
CA GLU A 359 -3.76 -7.68 -4.45
C GLU A 359 -4.95 -7.60 -5.39
N VAL A 360 -5.27 -8.75 -6.02
CA VAL A 360 -6.47 -8.93 -6.84
C VAL A 360 -7.38 -9.94 -6.17
N PRO A 361 -8.49 -9.50 -5.53
CA PRO A 361 -9.38 -10.40 -4.81
C PRO A 361 -10.11 -11.38 -5.76
N VAL A 362 -10.54 -12.52 -5.20
CA VAL A 362 -11.46 -13.45 -5.86
C VAL A 362 -12.88 -13.02 -5.52
N PRO A 363 -13.76 -12.75 -6.51
CA PRO A 363 -15.19 -12.58 -6.24
C PRO A 363 -15.75 -13.83 -5.55
N LYS A 364 -16.46 -13.65 -4.44
CA LYS A 364 -17.11 -14.78 -3.73
C LYS A 364 -18.30 -15.26 -4.57
N ASP A 365 -18.38 -16.56 -4.82
CA ASP A 365 -19.51 -17.19 -5.56
C ASP A 365 -20.85 -17.00 -4.85
#